data_AF-A0A4Z0PBR3-F1
#
_entry.id   AF-A0A4Z0PBR3-F1
#
_cell.length_a   1.000
_cell.length_b   1.000
_cell.length_c   1.000
_cell.angle_alpha   90.00
_cell.angle_beta   90.00
_cell.angle_gamma   90.00
#
_symmetry.space_group_name_H-M   'P 1'
#
loop_
_entity.id
_entity.type
_entity.pdbx_description
1 polymer ?
#
loop_
_entity_poly.entity_id
_entity_poly.type
_entity_poly.pdbx_seq_one_letter_code
_entity_poly.pdbx_strand_id
1 'polypeptide(L)'
;MCSLLRLPRLLPALLLLLGSHTLYAQQPTTRQLVISPIVGPVIDAQERTRYQLFPFYSNKEFKEASFEQNITPDSMITLRTAFTDGRIVLRPMPQYEYLNTRRQIEEKEQVLRAAAGATSPDSIGGSYRVTLLSGSTFAGILRATRPQELEFSTNEPGAVIIPRSQISRLELVPRVELADAMRHPGWGYVGNGTRVFFAPTARNLRAGEGYFQTIDLFLLGVNYGITDNVSIGMLASAVPGIGIGNQVVAITPKFSYPVSNKLSVGGGLLYARIPTFDSYNYSTGYGAGVAYGLLTTGSADNNFTVGLGYGFSGGRGDQGFGKSPVAVVSGATRVSRRISLMSENYLITSGTGGLAGLYGIRLNWPRTTLGIGSFYVAPFEGEGAFGYIYPVYLDLSFRFGKTAQQ
;
A
#
# COMPACT_ATOMS: atom_id res chain seq x y z
N MET A 1 -89.90 30.96 -14.65
CA MET A 1 -88.79 31.79 -14.17
C MET A 1 -87.82 31.99 -15.33
N CYS A 2 -87.60 33.26 -15.70
CA CYS A 2 -86.63 33.91 -16.62
C CYS A 2 -85.82 33.01 -17.58
N SER A 3 -85.90 33.07 -18.92
CA SER A 3 -85.78 34.15 -19.92
C SER A 3 -84.37 34.74 -20.14
N LEU A 4 -84.01 34.86 -21.43
CA LEU A 4 -83.00 35.74 -22.06
C LEU A 4 -81.54 35.17 -22.15
N LEU A 5 -80.76 35.27 -23.23
CA LEU A 5 -80.90 35.83 -24.59
C LEU A 5 -79.64 35.50 -25.45
N ARG A 6 -79.85 35.41 -26.78
CA ARG A 6 -79.00 35.92 -27.91
C ARG A 6 -77.59 35.36 -28.24
N LEU A 7 -77.52 34.75 -29.43
CA LEU A 7 -76.44 34.85 -30.47
C LEU A 7 -76.30 36.32 -31.00
N PRO A 8 -75.37 36.74 -31.93
CA PRO A 8 -74.32 36.04 -32.73
C PRO A 8 -72.97 36.85 -32.96
N ARG A 9 -72.08 36.34 -33.86
CA ARG A 9 -71.19 37.05 -34.84
C ARG A 9 -69.64 37.04 -34.67
N LEU A 10 -68.99 36.46 -35.70
CA LEU A 10 -67.91 36.96 -36.59
C LEU A 10 -66.51 37.36 -36.05
N LEU A 11 -65.47 36.72 -36.63
CA LEU A 11 -64.06 37.17 -36.87
C LEU A 11 -63.93 38.68 -37.20
N PRO A 12 -62.77 39.40 -37.02
CA PRO A 12 -61.39 39.02 -37.44
C PRO A 12 -60.20 39.68 -36.64
N ALA A 13 -58.97 39.62 -37.21
CA ALA A 13 -57.71 40.39 -36.95
C ALA A 13 -56.74 39.81 -35.89
N LEU A 14 -55.61 39.15 -36.24
CA LEU A 14 -54.44 39.52 -37.07
C LEU A 14 -53.62 40.70 -36.49
N LEU A 15 -52.31 40.41 -36.26
CA LEU A 15 -51.18 41.28 -35.91
C LEU A 15 -50.99 41.65 -34.43
N LEU A 16 -50.16 40.87 -33.73
CA LEU A 16 -48.83 41.30 -33.23
C LEU A 16 -48.30 40.25 -32.25
N LEU A 17 -47.29 39.48 -32.66
CA LEU A 17 -46.12 39.10 -31.84
C LEU A 17 -45.20 38.20 -32.68
N LEU A 18 -44.46 38.88 -33.56
CA LEU A 18 -43.17 38.43 -34.04
C LEU A 18 -42.18 38.44 -32.86
N GLY A 19 -41.33 37.41 -32.80
CA GLY A 19 -40.00 37.54 -32.20
C GLY A 19 -39.75 36.75 -30.92
N SER A 20 -39.35 35.48 -31.06
CA SER A 20 -38.14 34.92 -30.41
C SER A 20 -38.09 33.41 -30.61
N HIS A 21 -37.59 32.96 -31.77
CA HIS A 21 -37.03 31.61 -31.83
C HIS A 21 -35.71 31.65 -31.08
N THR A 22 -35.72 31.17 -29.83
CA THR A 22 -34.50 30.79 -29.14
C THR A 22 -33.87 29.65 -29.93
N LEU A 23 -32.74 29.95 -30.58
CA LEU A 23 -31.79 28.96 -31.03
C LEU A 23 -31.38 28.13 -29.80
N TYR A 24 -31.95 26.93 -29.66
CA TYR A 24 -31.38 25.92 -28.76
C TYR A 24 -30.01 25.57 -29.32
N ALA A 25 -28.95 26.00 -28.63
CA ALA A 25 -27.62 25.47 -28.84
C ALA A 25 -27.68 23.95 -28.57
N GLN A 26 -27.37 23.14 -29.58
CA GLN A 26 -27.24 21.69 -29.43
C GLN A 26 -26.19 21.41 -28.36
N GLN A 27 -26.56 20.65 -27.33
CA GLN A 27 -25.60 20.16 -26.34
C GLN A 27 -24.56 19.25 -27.04
N PRO A 28 -23.26 19.38 -26.73
CA PRO A 28 -22.24 18.56 -27.35
C PRO A 28 -22.52 17.08 -27.10
N THR A 29 -22.64 16.30 -28.18
CA THR A 29 -22.96 14.87 -28.17
C THR A 29 -21.78 13.97 -27.77
N THR A 30 -20.60 14.56 -27.57
CA THR A 30 -19.36 13.88 -27.16
C THR A 30 -18.77 14.50 -25.90
N ARG A 31 -18.17 13.68 -25.04
CA ARG A 31 -17.41 14.07 -23.86
C ARG A 31 -15.92 13.85 -24.10
N GLN A 32 -15.12 14.88 -23.90
CA GLN A 32 -13.66 14.76 -23.95
C GLN A 32 -13.14 14.01 -22.71
N LEU A 33 -12.23 13.06 -22.93
CA LEU A 33 -11.59 12.25 -21.90
C LEU A 33 -10.18 12.76 -21.61
N VAL A 34 -9.82 12.72 -20.33
CA VAL A 34 -8.44 12.96 -19.88
C VAL A 34 -7.72 11.62 -19.82
N ILE A 35 -6.78 11.38 -20.74
CA ILE A 35 -6.05 10.12 -20.83
C ILE A 35 -5.11 9.91 -19.64
N SER A 36 -4.45 10.96 -19.19
CA SER A 36 -3.54 10.95 -18.04
C SER A 36 -3.44 12.36 -17.46
N PRO A 37 -3.34 12.52 -16.13
CA PRO A 37 -3.03 13.82 -15.51
C PRO A 37 -1.71 14.44 -15.98
N ILE A 38 -0.82 13.65 -16.60
CA ILE A 38 0.50 14.09 -17.08
C ILE A 38 0.37 14.98 -18.33
N VAL A 39 -0.56 14.66 -19.23
CA VAL A 39 -0.77 15.36 -20.53
C VAL A 39 -2.11 16.12 -20.58
N GLY A 40 -3.04 15.82 -19.68
CA GLY A 40 -4.35 16.46 -19.68
C GLY A 40 -5.29 15.99 -20.80
N PRO A 41 -6.26 16.83 -21.22
CA PRO A 41 -7.30 16.46 -22.17
C PRO A 41 -6.90 16.58 -23.65
N VAL A 42 -5.82 17.30 -23.96
CA VAL A 42 -5.30 17.54 -25.31
C VAL A 42 -3.82 17.22 -25.32
N ILE A 43 -3.38 16.41 -26.30
CA ILE A 43 -1.98 16.05 -26.51
C ILE A 43 -1.44 16.88 -27.67
N ASP A 44 -0.46 17.74 -27.41
CA ASP A 44 0.19 18.55 -28.45
C ASP A 44 1.35 17.82 -29.16
N ALA A 45 1.94 18.48 -30.16
CA ALA A 45 3.06 17.91 -30.93
C ALA A 45 4.32 17.64 -30.09
N GLN A 46 4.58 18.43 -29.05
CA GLN A 46 5.73 18.24 -28.16
C GLN A 46 5.50 17.03 -27.26
N GLU A 47 4.33 16.92 -26.64
CA GLU A 47 3.93 15.80 -25.78
C GLU A 47 3.87 14.50 -26.56
N ARG A 48 3.31 14.53 -27.77
CA ARG A 48 3.31 13.37 -28.67
C ARG A 48 4.73 12.87 -28.91
N THR A 49 5.66 13.77 -29.22
CA THR A 49 7.07 13.42 -29.48
C THR A 49 7.74 12.90 -28.22
N ARG A 50 7.52 13.57 -27.08
CA ARG A 50 8.08 13.23 -25.77
C ARG A 50 7.67 11.82 -25.31
N TYR A 51 6.40 11.45 -25.48
CA TYR A 51 5.87 10.15 -25.06
C TYR A 51 5.79 9.12 -26.19
N GLN A 52 6.27 9.46 -27.40
CA GLN A 52 6.28 8.60 -28.60
C GLN A 52 4.89 8.06 -28.96
N LEU A 53 3.89 8.95 -28.90
CA LEU A 53 2.49 8.61 -29.16
C LEU A 53 2.16 8.72 -30.64
N PHE A 54 1.20 7.90 -31.09
CA PHE A 54 0.68 7.92 -32.47
C PHE A 54 1.80 7.82 -33.53
N PRO A 55 2.58 6.71 -33.54
CA PRO A 55 3.73 6.57 -34.45
C PRO A 55 3.34 6.54 -35.93
N PHE A 56 2.05 6.34 -36.21
CA PHE A 56 1.47 6.31 -37.56
C PHE A 56 1.26 7.70 -38.17
N TYR A 57 1.43 8.79 -37.41
CA TYR A 57 1.37 10.15 -37.96
C TYR A 57 2.77 10.74 -38.16
N SER A 58 2.94 11.70 -39.06
CA SER A 58 4.20 12.45 -39.17
C SER A 58 4.26 13.57 -38.12
N ASN A 59 5.42 13.85 -37.53
CA ASN A 59 5.58 14.97 -36.59
C ASN A 59 5.37 16.33 -37.26
N LYS A 60 5.64 16.44 -38.56
CA LYS A 60 5.50 17.71 -39.30
C LYS A 60 4.04 18.11 -39.56
N GLU A 61 3.13 17.13 -39.57
CA GLU A 61 1.72 17.35 -39.92
C GLU A 61 0.81 17.36 -38.69
N PHE A 62 1.27 16.87 -37.54
CA PHE A 62 0.45 16.74 -36.33
C PHE A 62 0.36 18.07 -35.57
N LYS A 63 -0.86 18.50 -35.24
CA LYS A 63 -1.10 19.67 -34.39
C LYS A 63 -1.45 19.26 -32.97
N GLU A 64 -2.53 18.50 -32.81
CA GLU A 64 -3.05 18.09 -31.50
C GLU A 64 -3.92 16.82 -31.61
N ALA A 65 -4.10 16.12 -30.51
CA ALA A 65 -5.05 15.03 -30.39
C ALA A 65 -5.84 15.06 -29.08
N SER A 66 -7.10 14.63 -29.14
CA SER A 66 -7.98 14.47 -27.98
C SER A 66 -8.69 13.12 -28.04
N PHE A 67 -9.09 12.60 -26.88
CA PHE A 67 -9.95 11.42 -26.78
C PHE A 67 -11.37 11.87 -26.49
N GLU A 68 -12.31 11.34 -27.25
CA GLU A 68 -13.73 11.67 -27.13
C GLU A 68 -14.54 10.40 -26.96
N GLN A 69 -15.59 10.47 -26.13
CA GLN A 69 -16.53 9.39 -25.92
C GLN A 69 -17.95 9.89 -26.15
N ASN A 70 -18.74 9.14 -26.92
CA ASN A 70 -20.17 9.44 -27.09
C ASN A 70 -20.92 9.24 -25.76
N ILE A 71 -22.11 9.83 -25.62
CA ILE A 71 -22.93 9.76 -24.39
C ILE A 71 -23.94 8.58 -24.45
N THR A 72 -23.77 7.65 -25.40
CA THR A 72 -24.67 6.49 -25.62
C THR A 72 -24.25 5.22 -24.83
N PRO A 73 -25.12 4.21 -24.67
CA PRO A 73 -24.81 3.01 -23.87
C PRO A 73 -23.63 2.16 -24.36
N ASP A 74 -23.32 2.19 -25.67
CA ASP A 74 -22.23 1.41 -26.29
C ASP A 74 -20.98 2.25 -26.64
N SER A 75 -20.69 3.27 -25.84
CA SER A 75 -19.81 4.36 -26.29
C SER A 75 -18.33 4.00 -26.41
N MET A 76 -17.96 3.72 -27.66
CA MET A 76 -16.60 3.64 -28.18
C MET A 76 -15.83 4.95 -27.95
N ILE A 77 -14.57 4.82 -27.54
CA ILE A 77 -13.63 5.95 -27.46
C ILE A 77 -13.14 6.23 -28.88
N THR A 78 -13.07 7.51 -29.24
CA THR A 78 -12.53 7.97 -30.53
C THR A 78 -11.34 8.87 -30.28
N LEU A 79 -10.23 8.59 -30.96
CA LEU A 79 -9.09 9.48 -31.05
C LEU A 79 -9.38 10.52 -32.15
N ARG A 80 -9.56 11.77 -31.76
CA ARG A 80 -9.67 12.91 -32.67
C ARG A 80 -8.28 13.53 -32.82
N THR A 81 -7.77 13.59 -34.05
CA THR A 81 -6.47 14.19 -34.37
C THR A 81 -6.64 15.33 -35.35
N ALA A 82 -6.11 16.51 -35.02
CA ALA A 82 -6.07 17.66 -35.92
C ALA A 82 -4.65 17.83 -36.50
N PHE A 83 -4.59 18.13 -37.80
CA PHE A 83 -3.35 18.33 -38.55
C PHE A 83 -3.12 19.83 -38.83
N THR A 84 -1.88 20.19 -39.12
CA THR A 84 -1.45 21.58 -39.38
C THR A 84 -2.08 22.17 -40.64
N ASP A 85 -2.50 21.34 -41.59
CA ASP A 85 -3.21 21.72 -42.81
C ASP A 85 -4.74 21.85 -42.62
N GLY A 86 -5.23 21.70 -41.39
CA GLY A 86 -6.65 21.80 -41.05
C GLY A 86 -7.44 20.50 -41.21
N ARG A 87 -6.83 19.40 -41.69
CA ARG A 87 -7.50 18.08 -41.71
C ARG A 87 -7.76 17.58 -40.28
N ILE A 88 -8.87 16.87 -40.11
CA ILE A 88 -9.20 16.18 -38.86
C ILE A 88 -9.43 14.70 -39.18
N VAL A 89 -8.77 13.81 -38.43
CA VAL A 89 -8.96 12.36 -38.53
C VAL A 89 -9.57 11.85 -37.23
N LEU A 90 -10.64 11.07 -37.35
CA LEU A 90 -11.29 10.38 -36.26
C LEU A 90 -10.99 8.89 -36.37
N ARG A 91 -10.37 8.31 -35.34
CA ARG A 91 -10.05 6.89 -35.29
C ARG A 91 -10.73 6.23 -34.09
N PRO A 92 -11.59 5.22 -34.31
CA PRO A 92 -12.11 4.40 -33.21
C PRO A 92 -10.95 3.76 -32.44
N MET A 93 -11.00 3.88 -31.12
CA MET A 93 -10.00 3.34 -30.22
C MET A 93 -10.69 2.42 -29.20
N PRO A 94 -10.43 1.11 -29.27
CA PRO A 94 -10.88 0.18 -28.24
C PRO A 94 -10.35 0.57 -26.85
N GLN A 95 -11.10 0.25 -25.80
CA GLN A 95 -10.72 0.61 -24.42
C GLN A 95 -9.33 0.10 -24.02
N TYR A 96 -8.91 -1.08 -24.49
CA TYR A 96 -7.57 -1.61 -24.21
C TYR A 96 -6.46 -0.75 -24.84
N GLU A 97 -6.68 -0.20 -26.03
CA GLU A 97 -5.69 0.64 -26.72
C GLU A 97 -5.55 1.99 -26.01
N TYR A 98 -6.67 2.54 -25.53
CA TYR A 98 -6.69 3.73 -24.67
C TYR A 98 -5.90 3.51 -23.37
N LEU A 99 -6.12 2.38 -22.70
CA LEU A 99 -5.39 2.03 -21.47
C LEU A 99 -3.90 1.78 -21.71
N ASN A 100 -3.54 1.15 -22.84
CA ASN A 100 -2.13 0.97 -23.22
C ASN A 100 -1.45 2.31 -23.52
N THR A 101 -2.14 3.23 -24.17
CA THR A 101 -1.62 4.58 -24.45
C THR A 101 -1.40 5.35 -23.13
N ARG A 102 -2.33 5.24 -22.17
CA ARG A 102 -2.15 5.77 -20.82
C ARG A 102 -0.92 5.18 -20.13
N ARG A 103 -0.78 3.85 -20.15
CA ARG A 103 0.36 3.16 -19.53
C ARG A 103 1.68 3.60 -20.16
N GLN A 104 1.74 3.75 -21.49
CA GLN A 104 2.92 4.23 -22.19
C GLN A 104 3.34 5.63 -21.73
N ILE A 105 2.38 6.56 -21.55
CA ILE A 105 2.66 7.91 -21.03
C ILE A 105 3.26 7.81 -19.62
N GLU A 106 2.64 7.02 -18.74
CA GLU A 106 3.07 6.85 -17.35
C GLU A 106 4.46 6.20 -17.26
N GLU A 107 4.73 5.15 -18.04
CA GLU A 107 6.04 4.45 -18.09
C GLU A 107 7.14 5.33 -18.68
N LYS A 108 6.87 6.02 -19.80
CA LYS A 108 7.86 6.93 -20.41
C LYS A 108 8.17 8.10 -19.50
N GLU A 109 7.18 8.66 -18.83
CA GLU A 109 7.42 9.72 -17.84
C GLU A 109 8.25 9.19 -16.65
N GLN A 110 8.04 7.95 -16.21
CA GLN A 110 8.89 7.33 -15.18
C GLN A 110 10.33 7.13 -15.67
N VAL A 111 10.55 6.67 -16.90
CA VAL A 111 11.89 6.50 -17.49
C VAL A 111 12.59 7.85 -17.67
N LEU A 112 11.88 8.86 -18.18
CA LEU A 112 12.41 10.22 -18.32
C LEU A 112 12.76 10.83 -16.96
N ARG A 113 11.94 10.60 -15.93
CA ARG A 113 12.22 11.03 -14.55
C ARG A 113 13.41 10.31 -13.93
N ALA A 114 13.53 9.01 -14.15
CA ALA A 114 14.66 8.21 -13.69
C ALA A 114 15.97 8.64 -14.36
N ALA A 115 15.93 8.95 -15.67
CA ALA A 115 17.06 9.48 -16.42
C ALA A 115 17.43 10.91 -16.00
N ALA A 116 16.45 11.72 -15.57
CA ALA A 116 16.66 13.07 -15.07
C ALA A 116 17.15 13.15 -13.61
N GLY A 117 17.38 12.01 -12.93
CA GLY A 117 17.81 11.99 -11.53
C GLY A 117 16.81 12.64 -10.56
N ALA A 118 15.55 12.84 -10.99
CA ALA A 118 14.54 13.50 -10.19
C ALA A 118 13.99 12.54 -9.14
N THR A 119 14.30 12.78 -7.86
CA THR A 119 13.50 12.29 -6.74
C THR A 119 12.03 12.61 -7.00
N SER A 120 11.15 11.63 -6.74
CA SER A 120 9.69 11.70 -6.96
C SER A 120 9.15 13.12 -6.73
N PRO A 121 8.54 13.80 -7.73
CA PRO A 121 8.06 15.15 -7.52
C PRO A 121 6.99 15.15 -6.43
N ASP A 122 7.06 16.16 -5.56
CA ASP A 122 6.11 16.38 -4.47
C ASP A 122 4.68 16.29 -5.03
N SER A 123 3.95 15.23 -4.66
CA SER A 123 2.60 14.97 -5.13
C SER A 123 1.60 15.79 -4.32
N ILE A 124 0.89 16.70 -4.98
CA ILE A 124 -0.23 17.40 -4.33
C ILE A 124 -1.24 16.37 -3.83
N GLY A 125 -1.71 16.53 -2.60
CA GLY A 125 -2.55 15.57 -1.88
C GLY A 125 -1.75 14.47 -1.14
N GLY A 126 -0.45 14.37 -1.40
CA GLY A 126 0.47 13.51 -0.66
C GLY A 126 0.60 13.94 0.80
N SER A 127 0.78 12.94 1.67
CA SER A 127 1.00 13.14 3.10
C SER A 127 2.50 13.08 3.35
N TYR A 128 3.06 14.11 3.99
CA TYR A 128 4.51 14.26 4.15
C TYR A 128 4.90 14.56 5.58
N ARG A 129 6.08 14.06 5.98
CA ARG A 129 6.86 14.55 7.11
C ARG A 129 7.93 15.48 6.55
N VAL A 130 7.99 16.70 7.05
CA VAL A 130 8.90 17.75 6.61
C VAL A 130 9.86 18.05 7.75
N THR A 131 11.16 17.94 7.48
CA THR A 131 12.21 18.40 8.39
C THR A 131 12.85 19.65 7.79
N LEU A 132 12.96 20.70 8.60
CA LEU A 132 13.57 21.96 8.19
C LEU A 132 15.08 21.97 8.47
N LEU A 133 15.81 22.90 7.86
CA LEU A 133 17.24 23.13 8.16
C LEU A 133 17.48 23.54 9.61
N SER A 134 16.49 24.16 10.26
CA SER A 134 16.52 24.49 11.70
C SER A 134 16.44 23.25 12.60
N GLY A 135 16.14 22.08 12.05
CA GLY A 135 15.93 20.83 12.80
C GLY A 135 14.49 20.62 13.29
N SER A 136 13.61 21.62 13.16
CA SER A 136 12.19 21.41 13.46
C SER A 136 11.55 20.47 12.44
N THR A 137 10.56 19.69 12.90
CA THR A 137 9.86 18.72 12.06
C THR A 137 8.36 18.87 12.25
N PHE A 138 7.60 18.78 11.17
CA PHE A 138 6.14 18.72 11.18
C PHE A 138 5.63 17.70 10.16
N ALA A 139 4.35 17.35 10.23
CA ALA A 139 3.70 16.51 9.22
C ALA A 139 2.44 17.20 8.69
N GLY A 140 2.14 16.98 7.41
CA GLY A 140 1.06 17.68 6.73
C GLY A 140 0.68 17.06 5.39
N ILE A 141 -0.43 17.51 4.82
CA ILE A 141 -0.84 17.19 3.46
C ILE A 141 -0.36 18.31 2.55
N LEU A 142 0.37 17.99 1.48
CA LEU A 142 0.79 18.97 0.48
C LEU A 142 -0.43 19.46 -0.30
N ARG A 143 -0.70 20.76 -0.30
CA ARG A 143 -1.86 21.39 -0.95
C ARG A 143 -1.50 22.10 -2.24
N ALA A 144 -0.34 22.75 -2.27
CA ALA A 144 0.14 23.43 -3.46
C ALA A 144 1.66 23.30 -3.57
N THR A 145 2.12 23.17 -4.81
CA THR A 145 3.54 23.25 -5.17
C THR A 145 3.75 24.53 -5.97
N ARG A 146 4.66 25.39 -5.48
CA ARG A 146 5.14 26.56 -6.22
C ARG A 146 6.64 26.36 -6.54
N PRO A 147 7.23 27.14 -7.46
CA PRO A 147 8.64 26.97 -7.83
C PRO A 147 9.61 27.11 -6.65
N GLN A 148 9.31 28.00 -5.69
CA GLN A 148 10.19 28.27 -4.55
C GLN A 148 9.62 27.80 -3.21
N GLU A 149 8.34 27.45 -3.14
CA GLU A 149 7.62 27.20 -1.89
C GLU A 149 6.69 26.00 -2.01
N LEU A 150 6.45 25.35 -0.87
CA LEU A 150 5.47 24.30 -0.70
C LEU A 150 4.45 24.72 0.35
N GLU A 151 3.19 24.41 0.09
CA GLU A 151 2.10 24.72 1.01
C GLU A 151 1.52 23.44 1.60
N PHE A 152 1.50 23.35 2.93
CA PHE A 152 1.03 22.19 3.68
C PHE A 152 -0.18 22.56 4.55
N SER A 153 -1.11 21.62 4.64
CA SER A 153 -2.19 21.62 5.63
C SER A 153 -1.78 20.75 6.80
N THR A 154 -1.74 21.32 8.01
CA THR A 154 -1.38 20.64 9.25
C THR A 154 -2.59 20.51 10.19
N ASN A 155 -2.39 20.06 11.43
CA ASN A 155 -3.44 20.02 12.45
C ASN A 155 -3.80 21.41 13.00
N GLU A 156 -2.90 22.39 12.84
CA GLU A 156 -3.14 23.75 13.29
C GLU A 156 -3.96 24.51 12.23
N PRO A 157 -4.90 25.39 12.65
CA PRO A 157 -5.68 26.19 11.72
C PRO A 157 -4.75 27.16 10.97
N GLY A 158 -4.59 26.93 9.67
CA GLY A 158 -3.77 27.74 8.77
C GLY A 158 -3.03 26.92 7.72
N ALA A 159 -2.69 27.56 6.61
CA ALA A 159 -1.78 26.98 5.63
C ALA A 159 -0.34 27.24 6.07
N VAL A 160 0.49 26.19 6.09
CA VAL A 160 1.92 26.29 6.40
C VAL A 160 2.68 26.37 5.09
N ILE A 161 3.19 27.54 4.76
CA ILE A 161 3.96 27.79 3.53
C ILE A 161 5.44 27.78 3.89
N ILE A 162 6.21 26.89 3.27
CA ILE A 162 7.64 26.70 3.54
C ILE A 162 8.45 26.87 2.25
N PRO A 163 9.50 27.71 2.25
CA PRO A 163 10.45 27.77 1.15
C PRO A 163 11.16 26.42 0.97
N ARG A 164 11.28 25.94 -0.26
CA ARG A 164 12.02 24.72 -0.60
C ARG A 164 13.45 24.76 -0.08
N SER A 165 14.08 25.94 -0.07
CA SER A 165 15.43 26.16 0.46
C SER A 165 15.58 25.90 1.96
N GLN A 166 14.48 25.91 2.72
CA GLN A 166 14.48 25.62 4.16
C GLN A 166 14.20 24.16 4.48
N ILE A 167 13.85 23.33 3.48
CA ILE A 167 13.54 21.92 3.68
C ILE A 167 14.83 21.12 3.61
N SER A 168 15.19 20.47 4.71
CA SER A 168 16.33 19.54 4.75
C SER A 168 15.94 18.14 4.31
N ARG A 169 14.69 17.72 4.61
CA ARG A 169 14.17 16.41 4.24
C ARG A 169 12.65 16.44 4.08
N LEU A 170 12.16 15.75 3.07
CA LEU A 170 10.74 15.53 2.80
C LEU A 170 10.48 14.03 2.66
N GLU A 171 9.75 13.43 3.59
CA GLU A 171 9.44 11.99 3.60
C GLU A 171 7.96 11.76 3.33
N LEU A 172 7.63 10.83 2.43
CA LEU A 172 6.23 10.43 2.22
C LEU A 172 5.75 9.60 3.42
N VAL A 173 4.61 9.99 3.99
CA VAL A 173 3.95 9.30 5.09
C VAL A 173 2.71 8.59 4.57
N PRO A 174 2.57 7.28 4.77
CA PRO A 174 1.33 6.58 4.45
C PRO A 174 0.12 7.24 5.14
N ARG A 175 -1.01 7.37 4.44
CA ARG A 175 -2.20 8.05 4.97
C ARG A 175 -2.68 7.50 6.32
N VAL A 176 -2.52 6.20 6.56
CA VAL A 176 -2.81 5.54 7.85
C VAL A 176 -1.95 6.06 9.02
N GLU A 177 -0.75 6.52 8.72
CA GLU A 177 0.23 7.03 9.70
C GLU A 177 0.20 8.55 9.82
N LEU A 178 -0.49 9.27 8.91
CA LEU A 178 -0.54 10.74 8.92
C LEU A 178 -0.98 11.31 10.27
N ALA A 179 -2.06 10.77 10.83
CA ALA A 179 -2.58 11.25 12.11
C ALA A 179 -1.57 11.09 13.25
N ASP A 180 -0.77 10.03 13.23
CA ASP A 180 0.29 9.82 14.22
C ASP A 180 1.50 10.71 13.94
N ALA A 181 1.90 10.85 12.68
CA ALA A 181 2.97 11.76 12.28
C ALA A 181 2.65 13.22 12.60
N MET A 182 1.38 13.63 12.54
CA MET A 182 0.96 14.98 12.94
C MET A 182 0.98 15.17 14.46
N ARG A 183 0.64 14.16 15.26
CA ARG A 183 0.75 14.20 16.73
C ARG A 183 2.20 14.12 17.21
N HIS A 184 3.02 13.34 16.50
CA HIS A 184 4.39 13.01 16.86
C HIS A 184 5.33 13.24 15.66
N PRO A 185 5.54 14.50 15.22
CA PRO A 185 6.28 14.77 13.99
C PRO A 185 7.74 14.34 14.04
N GLY A 186 8.36 14.35 15.22
CA GLY A 186 9.74 13.87 15.42
C GLY A 186 9.90 12.33 15.47
N TRP A 187 8.80 11.57 15.39
CA TRP A 187 8.86 10.11 15.38
C TRP A 187 9.09 9.64 13.95
N GLY A 188 10.33 9.28 13.62
CA GLY A 188 10.66 8.74 12.30
C GLY A 188 9.88 7.46 11.99
N TYR A 189 9.70 7.17 10.69
CA TYR A 189 9.04 5.95 10.23
C TYR A 189 9.88 4.73 10.62
N VAL A 190 9.37 3.91 11.53
CA VAL A 190 10.00 2.62 11.88
C VAL A 190 9.64 1.58 10.81
N GLY A 191 8.41 1.69 10.30
CA GLY A 191 7.80 0.77 9.35
C GLY A 191 7.85 -0.70 9.74
N ASN A 192 8.11 -0.98 11.01
CA ASN A 192 8.14 -2.30 11.56
C ASN A 192 6.74 -2.62 12.09
N GLY A 193 5.83 -2.88 11.16
CA GLY A 193 4.43 -3.23 11.44
C GLY A 193 4.00 -4.51 10.77
N THR A 194 4.90 -5.24 10.12
CA THR A 194 4.65 -6.50 9.41
C THR A 194 4.70 -7.72 10.33
N ARG A 195 5.16 -7.53 11.57
CA ARG A 195 5.23 -8.50 12.66
C ARG A 195 5.25 -7.84 14.03
N VAL A 196 4.90 -8.60 15.05
CA VAL A 196 5.14 -8.25 16.46
C VAL A 196 6.47 -8.85 16.90
N PHE A 197 6.55 -10.07 17.42
CA PHE A 197 7.84 -10.73 17.65
C PHE A 197 8.14 -11.70 16.52
N PHE A 198 7.54 -12.89 16.60
CA PHE A 198 7.68 -13.94 15.60
C PHE A 198 6.45 -13.97 14.68
N ALA A 199 5.25 -13.78 15.23
CA ALA A 199 4.02 -13.81 14.45
C ALA A 199 3.96 -12.64 13.47
N PRO A 200 3.59 -12.91 12.20
CA PRO A 200 3.32 -11.85 11.23
C PRO A 200 2.03 -11.12 11.61
N THR A 201 1.94 -9.87 11.16
CA THR A 201 0.68 -9.13 11.09
C THR A 201 0.11 -9.25 9.68
N ALA A 202 -1.15 -8.86 9.48
CA ALA A 202 -1.77 -8.74 8.17
C ALA A 202 -1.22 -7.57 7.33
N ARG A 203 -0.30 -6.74 7.87
CA ARG A 203 0.36 -5.68 7.10
C ARG A 203 1.53 -6.26 6.30
N ASN A 204 1.64 -5.86 5.04
CA ASN A 204 2.68 -6.37 4.15
C ASN A 204 3.95 -5.50 4.13
N LEU A 205 5.05 -6.09 3.64
CA LEU A 205 6.14 -5.30 3.05
C LEU A 205 5.66 -4.74 1.70
N ARG A 206 5.99 -3.48 1.41
CA ARG A 206 5.67 -2.89 0.10
C ARG A 206 6.54 -3.48 -1.01
N ALA A 207 6.14 -3.27 -2.25
CA ALA A 207 6.93 -3.64 -3.42
C ALA A 207 8.35 -3.04 -3.32
N GLY A 208 9.36 -3.91 -3.27
CA GLY A 208 10.75 -3.51 -3.15
C GLY A 208 11.22 -3.15 -1.74
N GLU A 209 10.38 -3.29 -0.71
CA GLU A 209 10.82 -3.22 0.69
C GLU A 209 11.28 -4.59 1.18
N GLY A 210 12.37 -4.63 1.94
CA GLY A 210 12.83 -5.85 2.58
C GLY A 210 13.44 -5.61 3.95
N TYR A 211 13.69 -6.69 4.67
CA TYR A 211 14.49 -6.66 5.88
C TYR A 211 15.26 -7.95 6.10
N PHE A 212 16.46 -7.80 6.66
CA PHE A 212 17.20 -8.88 7.29
C PHE A 212 16.82 -8.92 8.76
N GLN A 213 16.83 -10.11 9.34
CA GLN A 213 16.64 -10.32 10.75
C GLN A 213 17.56 -11.40 11.27
N THR A 214 17.86 -11.31 12.55
CA THR A 214 18.39 -12.40 13.34
C THR A 214 17.59 -12.50 14.62
N ILE A 215 17.20 -13.71 14.98
CA ILE A 215 16.55 -14.04 16.25
C ILE A 215 17.53 -14.87 17.06
N ASP A 216 17.84 -14.41 18.27
CA ASP A 216 18.79 -15.01 19.21
C ASP A 216 20.15 -15.34 18.59
N LEU A 217 20.58 -14.58 17.57
CA LEU A 217 21.79 -14.83 16.75
C LEU A 217 21.79 -16.13 15.93
N PHE A 218 20.89 -17.07 16.22
CA PHE A 218 20.89 -18.41 15.63
C PHE A 218 19.88 -18.59 14.50
N LEU A 219 18.83 -17.78 14.41
CA LEU A 219 17.85 -17.88 13.34
C LEU A 219 17.92 -16.63 12.47
N LEU A 220 18.55 -16.79 11.30
CA LEU A 220 18.71 -15.74 10.31
C LEU A 220 17.48 -15.70 9.42
N GLY A 221 17.06 -14.52 9.01
CA GLY A 221 15.95 -14.38 8.09
C GLY A 221 16.09 -13.22 7.13
N VAL A 222 15.50 -13.38 5.96
CA VAL A 222 15.33 -12.33 4.97
C VAL A 222 13.88 -12.33 4.52
N ASN A 223 13.28 -11.16 4.42
CA ASN A 223 11.91 -10.98 3.96
C ASN A 223 11.87 -9.87 2.91
N TYR A 224 11.06 -10.05 1.88
CA TYR A 224 10.97 -9.14 0.74
C TYR A 224 9.54 -9.02 0.23
N GLY A 225 9.10 -7.78 -0.01
CA GLY A 225 7.83 -7.46 -0.65
C GLY A 225 7.98 -7.53 -2.17
N ILE A 226 7.35 -8.53 -2.79
CA ILE A 226 7.32 -8.69 -4.25
C ILE A 226 6.36 -7.65 -4.84
N THR A 227 5.21 -7.48 -4.21
CA THR A 227 4.23 -6.43 -4.50
C THR A 227 3.79 -5.77 -3.18
N ASP A 228 2.93 -4.76 -3.25
CA ASP A 228 2.35 -4.16 -2.04
C ASP A 228 1.46 -5.14 -1.25
N ASN A 229 1.04 -6.24 -1.87
CA ASN A 229 0.12 -7.24 -1.29
C ASN A 229 0.74 -8.63 -1.11
N VAL A 230 1.85 -8.94 -1.78
CA VAL A 230 2.54 -10.23 -1.69
C VAL A 230 3.96 -10.03 -1.18
N SER A 231 4.32 -10.78 -0.14
CA SER A 231 5.71 -10.90 0.33
C SER A 231 6.12 -12.36 0.48
N ILE A 232 7.43 -12.58 0.47
CA ILE A 232 8.03 -13.86 0.79
C ILE A 232 9.18 -13.66 1.74
N GLY A 233 9.34 -14.58 2.68
CA GLY A 233 10.48 -14.65 3.55
C GLY A 233 11.14 -16.02 3.52
N MET A 234 12.37 -16.04 4.01
CA MET A 234 13.14 -17.22 4.31
C MET A 234 13.73 -17.08 5.70
N LEU A 235 13.73 -18.16 6.45
CA LEU A 235 14.37 -18.31 7.75
C LEU A 235 15.33 -19.49 7.66
N ALA A 236 16.53 -19.37 8.22
CA ALA A 236 17.49 -20.45 8.29
C ALA A 236 18.21 -20.43 9.64
N SER A 237 18.33 -21.58 10.28
CA SER A 237 19.15 -21.68 11.47
C SER A 237 20.64 -21.69 11.10
N ALA A 238 21.45 -21.11 11.97
CA ALA A 238 22.89 -21.00 11.84
C ALA A 238 23.54 -21.37 13.18
N VAL A 239 23.18 -22.54 13.72
CA VAL A 239 23.71 -23.02 15.00
C VAL A 239 25.11 -23.60 14.78
N PRO A 240 26.16 -23.07 15.43
CA PRO A 240 27.51 -23.61 15.32
C PRO A 240 27.58 -25.10 15.71
N GLY A 241 28.40 -25.87 15.00
CA GLY A 241 28.55 -27.31 15.25
C GLY A 241 27.50 -28.19 14.57
N ILE A 242 26.42 -27.61 14.03
CA ILE A 242 25.44 -28.34 13.20
C ILE A 242 25.80 -28.16 11.72
N GLY A 243 25.97 -29.28 11.00
CA GLY A 243 26.26 -29.26 9.56
C GLY A 243 25.18 -28.55 8.76
N ILE A 244 25.55 -27.85 7.67
CA ILE A 244 24.64 -26.99 6.89
C ILE A 244 23.38 -27.74 6.41
N GLY A 245 23.49 -29.02 6.05
CA GLY A 245 22.36 -29.85 5.62
C GLY A 245 21.38 -30.24 6.74
N ASN A 246 21.78 -30.03 8.00
CA ASN A 246 21.00 -30.32 9.21
C ASN A 246 20.52 -29.04 9.92
N GLN A 247 20.60 -27.89 9.27
CA GLN A 247 20.00 -26.65 9.75
C GLN A 247 18.51 -26.63 9.36
N VAL A 248 17.68 -26.00 10.20
CA VAL A 248 16.28 -25.72 9.87
C VAL A 248 16.25 -24.65 8.78
N VAL A 249 15.45 -24.86 7.75
CA VAL A 249 15.17 -23.84 6.72
C VAL A 249 13.67 -23.73 6.53
N ALA A 250 13.15 -22.52 6.54
CA ALA A 250 11.74 -22.25 6.32
C ALA A 250 11.52 -21.16 5.28
N ILE A 251 10.40 -21.25 4.57
CA ILE A 251 9.88 -20.21 3.68
C ILE A 251 8.56 -19.69 4.23
N THR A 252 8.33 -18.39 4.04
CA THR A 252 7.17 -17.70 4.62
C THR A 252 6.46 -16.81 3.60
N PRO A 253 5.79 -17.37 2.57
CA PRO A 253 4.96 -16.56 1.69
C PRO A 253 3.76 -15.99 2.45
N LYS A 254 3.46 -14.72 2.21
CA LYS A 254 2.35 -14.01 2.85
C LYS A 254 1.63 -13.13 1.83
N PHE A 255 0.31 -13.21 1.87
CA PHE A 255 -0.59 -12.29 1.18
C PHE A 255 -1.29 -11.38 2.19
N SER A 256 -1.50 -10.14 1.80
CA SER A 256 -2.05 -9.08 2.63
C SER A 256 -2.88 -8.13 1.80
N TYR A 257 -4.08 -7.80 2.26
CA TYR A 257 -4.99 -6.88 1.59
C TYR A 257 -5.50 -5.80 2.57
N PRO A 258 -5.25 -4.52 2.29
CA PRO A 258 -5.79 -3.42 3.10
C PRO A 258 -7.29 -3.23 2.78
N VAL A 259 -8.17 -3.68 3.66
CA VAL A 259 -9.63 -3.52 3.51
C VAL A 259 -10.04 -2.07 3.72
N SER A 260 -9.34 -1.35 4.61
CA SER A 260 -9.52 0.07 4.83
C SER A 260 -8.20 0.73 5.21
N ASN A 261 -8.22 2.04 5.46
CA ASN A 261 -7.04 2.76 5.94
C ASN A 261 -6.44 2.16 7.22
N LYS A 262 -7.26 1.55 8.10
CA LYS A 262 -6.78 0.99 9.38
C LYS A 262 -6.88 -0.52 9.46
N LEU A 263 -7.74 -1.16 8.65
CA LEU A 263 -7.96 -2.60 8.72
C LEU A 263 -7.26 -3.30 7.56
N SER A 264 -6.48 -4.32 7.87
CA SER A 264 -5.84 -5.21 6.90
C SER A 264 -6.18 -6.66 7.22
N VAL A 265 -6.39 -7.44 6.17
CA VAL A 265 -6.59 -8.89 6.26
C VAL A 265 -5.44 -9.57 5.54
N GLY A 266 -5.06 -10.76 5.97
CA GLY A 266 -3.95 -11.46 5.35
C GLY A 266 -3.98 -12.95 5.65
N GLY A 267 -3.16 -13.67 4.92
CA GLY A 267 -2.96 -15.09 5.12
C GLY A 267 -1.61 -15.50 4.59
N GLY A 268 -1.06 -16.58 5.12
CA GLY A 268 0.26 -17.03 4.74
C GLY A 268 0.52 -18.46 5.15
N LEU A 269 1.71 -18.88 4.77
CA LEU A 269 2.25 -20.19 5.08
C LEU A 269 3.60 -19.98 5.74
N LEU A 270 3.89 -20.71 6.81
CA LEU A 270 5.26 -21.01 7.20
C LEU A 270 5.47 -22.48 6.87
N TYR A 271 6.42 -22.78 5.98
CA TYR A 271 6.80 -24.15 5.68
C TYR A 271 8.29 -24.32 6.00
N ALA A 272 8.60 -25.23 6.90
CA ALA A 272 9.95 -25.53 7.34
C ALA A 272 10.33 -26.98 7.02
N ARG A 273 11.56 -27.17 6.56
CA ARG A 273 12.24 -28.46 6.59
C ARG A 273 12.85 -28.63 7.98
N ILE A 274 12.35 -29.61 8.72
CA ILE A 274 12.88 -29.98 10.03
C ILE A 274 13.87 -31.13 9.84
N PRO A 275 15.14 -30.96 10.20
CA PRO A 275 16.14 -32.03 10.16
C PRO A 275 15.84 -33.08 11.24
N THR A 276 16.11 -34.35 10.92
CA THR A 276 16.08 -35.44 11.90
C THR A 276 17.52 -35.81 12.26
N PHE A 277 17.76 -36.02 13.57
CA PHE A 277 19.07 -36.39 14.09
C PHE A 277 19.11 -37.89 14.39
N ASP A 278 18.90 -38.74 13.39
CA ASP A 278 19.09 -40.19 13.54
C ASP A 278 20.53 -40.58 13.17
N SER A 279 21.14 -41.37 14.05
CA SER A 279 22.57 -41.68 14.10
C SER A 279 23.11 -42.59 12.98
N TYR A 280 22.25 -43.08 12.08
CA TYR A 280 22.61 -44.10 11.08
C TYR A 280 22.34 -43.75 9.61
N ASN A 281 21.66 -42.64 9.30
CA ASN A 281 21.38 -42.27 7.90
C ASN A 281 21.48 -40.76 7.68
N TYR A 282 22.16 -40.38 6.60
CA TYR A 282 22.23 -39.00 6.15
C TYR A 282 20.83 -38.42 5.86
N SER A 283 20.41 -37.46 6.68
CA SER A 283 19.42 -36.40 6.44
C SER A 283 18.05 -36.78 5.83
N THR A 284 17.22 -37.56 6.52
CA THR A 284 15.78 -37.61 6.19
C THR A 284 15.03 -36.51 6.97
N GLY A 285 15.16 -35.26 6.54
CA GLY A 285 14.33 -34.18 7.08
C GLY A 285 12.87 -34.34 6.65
N TYR A 286 11.92 -33.88 7.47
CA TYR A 286 10.51 -33.83 7.10
C TYR A 286 10.00 -32.39 7.00
N GLY A 287 8.96 -32.18 6.19
CA GLY A 287 8.30 -30.90 6.07
C GLY A 287 7.26 -30.72 7.18
N ALA A 288 7.25 -29.57 7.83
CA ALA A 288 6.18 -29.17 8.73
C ALA A 288 5.96 -27.66 8.65
N GLY A 289 4.80 -27.20 9.07
CA GLY A 289 4.48 -25.79 8.92
C GLY A 289 3.18 -25.38 9.56
N VAL A 290 2.82 -24.12 9.34
CA VAL A 290 1.55 -23.53 9.78
C VAL A 290 0.97 -22.74 8.61
N ALA A 291 -0.27 -23.05 8.24
CA ALA A 291 -1.07 -22.19 7.38
C ALA A 291 -1.94 -21.30 8.27
N TYR A 292 -1.98 -20.00 8.03
CA TYR A 292 -2.62 -19.04 8.93
C TYR A 292 -3.37 -17.93 8.20
N GLY A 293 -4.37 -17.37 8.88
CA GLY A 293 -5.08 -16.14 8.53
C GLY A 293 -4.94 -15.09 9.63
N LEU A 294 -4.96 -13.82 9.25
CA LEU A 294 -4.66 -12.67 10.10
C LEU A 294 -5.65 -11.52 9.84
N LEU A 295 -6.04 -10.84 10.90
CA LEU A 295 -6.72 -9.55 10.87
C LEU A 295 -5.87 -8.58 11.69
N THR A 296 -5.48 -7.46 11.11
CA THR A 296 -4.73 -6.41 11.80
C THR A 296 -5.43 -5.08 11.68
N THR A 297 -5.59 -4.39 12.80
CA THR A 297 -6.06 -3.01 12.84
C THR A 297 -4.96 -2.07 13.31
N GLY A 298 -4.89 -0.87 12.75
CA GLY A 298 -3.98 0.19 13.17
C GLY A 298 -2.84 0.51 12.19
N SER A 299 -1.87 1.28 12.67
CA SER A 299 -0.70 1.75 11.93
C SER A 299 0.53 0.86 12.18
N ALA A 300 1.67 1.16 11.57
CA ALA A 300 2.91 0.44 11.89
C ALA A 300 3.36 0.68 13.34
N ASP A 301 3.11 1.86 13.89
CA ASP A 301 3.49 2.24 15.25
C ASP A 301 2.53 1.71 16.32
N ASN A 302 1.23 1.61 15.99
CA ASN A 302 0.18 1.17 16.90
C ASN A 302 -0.74 0.19 16.17
N ASN A 303 -0.56 -1.11 16.41
CA ASN A 303 -1.37 -2.15 15.81
C ASN A 303 -1.79 -3.22 16.81
N PHE A 304 -2.90 -3.86 16.45
CA PHE A 304 -3.43 -5.04 17.10
C PHE A 304 -3.76 -6.06 16.03
N THR A 305 -3.37 -7.32 16.26
CA THR A 305 -3.54 -8.42 15.33
C THR A 305 -4.17 -9.60 16.03
N VAL A 306 -5.17 -10.20 15.39
CA VAL A 306 -5.68 -11.52 15.73
C VAL A 306 -5.48 -12.46 14.55
N GLY A 307 -5.22 -13.73 14.83
CA GLY A 307 -5.03 -14.73 13.79
C GLY A 307 -5.40 -16.12 14.25
N LEU A 308 -5.59 -17.00 13.26
CA LEU A 308 -5.82 -18.42 13.44
C LEU A 308 -4.92 -19.18 12.48
N GLY A 309 -4.28 -20.25 12.97
CA GLY A 309 -3.45 -21.11 12.15
C GLY A 309 -3.64 -22.58 12.44
N TYR A 310 -3.45 -23.40 11.42
CA TYR A 310 -3.43 -24.86 11.53
C TYR A 310 -2.03 -25.36 11.20
N GLY A 311 -1.45 -26.09 12.15
CA GLY A 311 -0.20 -26.81 11.93
C GLY A 311 -0.40 -27.97 10.97
N PHE A 312 0.61 -28.31 10.19
CA PHE A 312 0.61 -29.50 9.33
C PHE A 312 1.99 -30.15 9.28
N SER A 313 2.03 -31.45 9.00
CA SER A 313 3.27 -32.23 8.88
C SER A 313 3.24 -33.22 7.71
N GLY A 314 4.40 -33.49 7.12
CA GLY A 314 4.61 -34.46 6.04
C GLY A 314 5.61 -35.56 6.42
N GLY A 315 5.81 -35.83 7.72
CA GLY A 315 6.77 -36.81 8.23
C GLY A 315 6.24 -38.24 8.38
N ARG A 316 7.05 -39.14 8.98
CA ARG A 316 6.60 -40.48 9.40
C ARG A 316 5.75 -40.35 10.67
N GLY A 317 4.42 -40.31 10.52
CA GLY A 317 3.45 -40.14 11.60
C GLY A 317 2.12 -39.60 11.08
N ASP A 318 1.41 -38.82 11.90
CA ASP A 318 0.19 -38.09 11.48
C ASP A 318 0.52 -37.04 10.40
N GLN A 319 0.29 -37.43 9.15
CA GLN A 319 0.45 -36.55 7.98
C GLN A 319 -0.82 -35.73 7.76
N GLY A 320 -0.64 -34.48 7.34
CA GLY A 320 -1.73 -33.54 7.10
C GLY A 320 -1.87 -32.50 8.21
N PHE A 321 -3.05 -31.88 8.27
CA PHE A 321 -3.34 -30.81 9.22
C PHE A 321 -3.66 -31.36 10.61
N GLY A 322 -3.14 -30.69 11.64
CA GLY A 322 -3.50 -30.92 13.03
C GLY A 322 -4.98 -30.61 13.28
N LYS A 323 -5.56 -31.26 14.29
CA LYS A 323 -6.99 -31.14 14.62
C LYS A 323 -7.34 -29.85 15.35
N SER A 324 -6.38 -29.25 16.05
CA SER A 324 -6.60 -28.06 16.87
C SER A 324 -5.91 -26.84 16.26
N PRO A 325 -6.63 -25.72 16.04
CA PRO A 325 -6.00 -24.49 15.63
C PRO A 325 -5.20 -23.85 16.76
N VAL A 326 -4.28 -22.98 16.37
CA VAL A 326 -3.58 -22.05 17.25
C VAL A 326 -4.11 -20.65 16.94
N ALA A 327 -4.68 -20.00 17.94
CA ALA A 327 -5.04 -18.59 17.85
C ALA A 327 -3.85 -17.73 18.28
N VAL A 328 -3.66 -16.59 17.61
CA VAL A 328 -2.68 -15.58 18.01
C VAL A 328 -3.39 -14.27 18.28
N VAL A 329 -3.05 -13.63 19.39
CA VAL A 329 -3.47 -12.28 19.76
C VAL A 329 -2.22 -11.49 20.08
N SER A 330 -1.92 -10.48 19.26
CA SER A 330 -0.70 -9.70 19.40
C SER A 330 -0.94 -8.21 19.18
N GLY A 331 -0.04 -7.39 19.71
CA GLY A 331 -0.11 -5.95 19.55
C GLY A 331 1.24 -5.29 19.78
N ALA A 332 1.39 -4.13 19.16
CA ALA A 332 2.53 -3.26 19.34
C ALA A 332 2.04 -1.81 19.46
N THR A 333 2.54 -1.09 20.46
CA THR A 333 2.20 0.32 20.71
C THR A 333 3.48 1.10 20.91
N ARG A 334 3.74 2.11 20.06
CA ARG A 334 4.89 3.00 20.20
C ARG A 334 4.58 4.04 21.27
N VAL A 335 5.35 4.01 22.36
CA VAL A 335 5.17 4.89 23.52
C VAL A 335 6.20 6.01 23.57
N SER A 336 7.29 5.91 22.79
CA SER A 336 8.26 6.99 22.62
C SER A 336 8.89 6.99 21.23
N ARG A 337 9.68 8.03 20.93
CA ARG A 337 10.45 8.12 19.68
C ARG A 337 11.29 6.87 19.41
N ARG A 338 11.74 6.18 20.45
CA ARG A 338 12.64 5.02 20.33
C ARG A 338 12.07 3.73 20.90
N ILE A 339 10.92 3.74 21.55
CA ILE A 339 10.43 2.57 22.31
C ILE A 339 9.01 2.22 21.90
N SER A 340 8.79 0.95 21.58
CA SER A 340 7.47 0.32 21.46
C SER A 340 7.31 -0.75 22.52
N LEU A 341 6.11 -0.87 23.08
CA LEU A 341 5.69 -2.00 23.90
C LEU A 341 5.03 -3.04 23.02
N MET A 342 5.29 -4.31 23.28
CA MET A 342 4.85 -5.42 22.45
C MET A 342 4.37 -6.59 23.29
N SER A 343 3.33 -7.27 22.79
CA SER A 343 2.83 -8.52 23.36
C SER A 343 2.33 -9.41 22.23
N GLU A 344 2.65 -10.71 22.30
CA GLU A 344 2.28 -11.72 21.33
C GLU A 344 1.89 -12.98 22.09
N ASN A 345 0.64 -13.42 21.95
CA ASN A 345 0.04 -14.45 22.78
C ASN A 345 -0.57 -15.52 21.89
N TYR A 346 -0.15 -16.76 22.10
CA TYR A 346 -0.57 -17.95 21.39
C TYR A 346 -1.47 -18.79 22.28
N LEU A 347 -2.67 -19.08 21.78
CA LEU A 347 -3.66 -19.89 22.44
C LEU A 347 -3.82 -21.19 21.65
N ILE A 348 -3.44 -22.30 22.26
CA ILE A 348 -3.66 -23.64 21.70
C ILE A 348 -5.06 -24.08 22.11
N THR A 349 -5.98 -24.23 21.15
CA THR A 349 -7.40 -24.45 21.45
C THR A 349 -7.77 -25.93 21.67
N SER A 350 -6.81 -26.76 22.07
CA SER A 350 -7.06 -28.17 22.45
C SER A 350 -7.51 -28.29 23.91
N GLY A 351 -8.15 -29.41 24.28
CA GLY A 351 -8.57 -29.66 25.67
C GLY A 351 -7.40 -29.66 26.67
N THR A 352 -6.24 -30.13 26.25
CA THR A 352 -4.97 -30.08 27.02
C THR A 352 -4.13 -28.83 26.69
N GLY A 353 -4.76 -27.81 26.11
CA GLY A 353 -4.10 -26.62 25.58
C GLY A 353 -3.56 -25.68 26.66
N GLY A 354 -3.16 -24.50 26.22
CA GLY A 354 -2.66 -23.46 27.10
C GLY A 354 -2.38 -22.17 26.35
N LEU A 355 -2.00 -21.16 27.13
CA LEU A 355 -1.53 -19.88 26.64
C LEU A 355 0.00 -19.86 26.74
N ALA A 356 0.68 -19.44 25.69
CA ALA A 356 2.10 -19.14 25.72
C ALA A 356 2.35 -17.86 24.95
N GLY A 357 3.36 -17.09 25.30
CA GLY A 357 3.57 -15.83 24.59
C GLY A 357 4.85 -15.11 24.94
N LEU A 358 5.03 -14.00 24.23
CA LEU A 358 6.12 -13.07 24.40
C LEU A 358 5.57 -11.72 24.80
N TYR A 359 6.25 -11.04 25.71
CA TYR A 359 6.01 -9.63 25.99
C TYR A 359 7.34 -8.91 26.14
N GLY A 360 7.37 -7.62 25.85
CA GLY A 360 8.58 -6.85 26.00
C GLY A 360 8.56 -5.55 25.22
N ILE A 361 9.75 -5.14 24.80
CA ILE A 361 9.98 -3.84 24.17
C ILE A 361 10.69 -3.99 22.84
N ARG A 362 10.47 -3.02 21.95
CA ARG A 362 11.27 -2.84 20.75
C ARG A 362 11.88 -1.45 20.71
N LEU A 363 13.19 -1.41 20.54
CA LEU A 363 13.96 -0.21 20.30
C LEU A 363 13.98 0.10 18.80
N ASN A 364 13.64 1.35 18.45
CA ASN A 364 13.35 1.76 17.09
C ASN A 364 14.38 2.78 16.56
N TRP A 365 14.99 2.46 15.43
CA TRP A 365 15.81 3.36 14.60
C TRP A 365 15.28 3.41 13.17
N PRO A 366 15.67 4.42 12.35
CA PRO A 366 15.09 4.62 11.03
C PRO A 366 15.10 3.40 10.10
N ARG A 367 16.08 2.50 10.25
CA ARG A 367 16.19 1.25 9.48
C ARG A 367 16.48 0.02 10.34
N THR A 368 16.63 0.19 11.64
CA THR A 368 17.04 -0.90 12.53
C THR A 368 16.08 -0.98 13.68
N THR A 369 15.72 -2.20 14.09
CA THR A 369 15.01 -2.39 15.36
C THR A 369 15.64 -3.51 16.16
N LEU A 370 15.61 -3.36 17.48
CA LEU A 370 15.99 -4.41 18.42
C LEU A 370 14.79 -4.72 19.30
N GLY A 371 14.18 -5.90 19.15
CA GLY A 371 13.18 -6.40 20.08
C GLY A 371 13.82 -7.23 21.18
N ILE A 372 13.30 -7.05 22.39
CA ILE A 372 13.72 -7.71 23.61
C ILE A 372 12.45 -8.24 24.25
N GLY A 373 12.29 -9.56 24.26
CA GLY A 373 11.09 -10.26 24.70
C GLY A 373 11.39 -11.27 25.80
N SER A 374 10.49 -11.32 26.78
CA SER A 374 10.41 -12.35 27.81
C SER A 374 9.26 -13.30 27.48
N PHE A 375 9.41 -14.57 27.86
CA PHE A 375 8.46 -15.63 27.53
C PHE A 375 7.68 -16.09 28.75
N TYR A 376 6.44 -16.49 28.52
CA TYR A 376 5.59 -17.09 29.53
C TYR A 376 4.78 -18.26 28.97
N VAL A 377 4.37 -19.17 29.87
CA VAL A 377 3.45 -20.28 29.62
C VAL A 377 2.44 -20.36 30.75
N ALA A 378 1.18 -20.52 30.41
CA ALA A 378 0.06 -20.74 31.30
C ALA A 378 -0.78 -21.90 30.73
N PRO A 379 -0.49 -23.15 31.13
CA PRO A 379 -1.26 -24.31 30.69
C PRO A 379 -2.69 -24.27 31.26
N PHE A 380 -3.66 -24.87 30.55
CA PHE A 380 -5.04 -24.99 31.04
C PHE A 380 -5.22 -26.13 32.03
N GLU A 381 -4.42 -27.18 31.91
CA GLU A 381 -4.39 -28.31 32.84
C GLU A 381 -2.99 -28.41 33.48
N GLY A 382 -2.94 -28.62 34.80
CA GLY A 382 -1.69 -28.67 35.59
C GLY A 382 -1.54 -27.51 36.59
N GLU A 383 -0.53 -27.60 37.46
CA GLU A 383 -0.25 -26.55 38.46
C GLU A 383 0.59 -25.41 37.87
N GLY A 384 0.01 -24.20 37.85
CA GLY A 384 0.72 -22.93 37.77
C GLY A 384 1.04 -22.42 36.36
N ALA A 385 0.96 -21.09 36.19
CA ALA A 385 1.62 -20.39 35.10
C ALA A 385 3.09 -20.16 35.47
N PHE A 386 4.02 -20.39 34.54
CA PHE A 386 5.43 -20.11 34.72
C PHE A 386 5.93 -19.18 33.61
N GLY A 387 6.84 -18.29 33.95
CA GLY A 387 7.41 -17.33 33.01
C GLY A 387 8.81 -16.94 33.39
N TYR A 388 9.59 -16.59 32.39
CA TYR A 388 10.93 -16.05 32.59
C TYR A 388 10.84 -14.52 32.60
N ILE A 389 11.47 -13.89 33.59
CA ILE A 389 11.57 -12.43 33.65
C ILE A 389 12.81 -11.94 32.86
N TYR A 390 13.80 -12.80 32.65
CA TYR A 390 14.94 -12.49 31.78
C TYR A 390 14.55 -12.61 30.30
N PRO A 391 15.12 -11.77 29.42
CA PRO A 391 14.80 -11.82 28.00
C PRO A 391 15.31 -13.14 27.42
N VAL A 392 14.40 -13.87 26.80
CA VAL A 392 14.68 -15.13 26.09
C VAL A 392 14.55 -14.99 24.58
N TYR A 393 14.12 -13.82 24.11
CA TYR A 393 13.93 -13.52 22.70
C TYR A 393 14.57 -12.18 22.37
N LEU A 394 15.61 -12.20 21.54
CA LEU A 394 16.29 -11.03 21.02
C LEU A 394 16.19 -11.03 19.50
N ASP A 395 15.47 -10.06 18.93
CA ASP A 395 15.42 -9.89 17.48
C ASP A 395 16.07 -8.58 17.03
N LEU A 396 17.13 -8.69 16.22
CA LEU A 396 17.70 -7.54 15.53
C LEU A 396 17.25 -7.59 14.07
N SER A 397 16.63 -6.51 13.59
CA SER A 397 16.22 -6.39 12.19
C SER A 397 16.80 -5.14 11.54
N PHE A 398 17.18 -5.27 10.26
CA PHE A 398 17.68 -4.18 9.42
C PHE A 398 16.90 -4.13 8.11
N ARG A 399 16.33 -2.97 7.79
CA ARG A 399 15.49 -2.76 6.61
C ARG A 399 16.30 -2.25 5.42
N PHE A 400 15.94 -2.72 4.23
CA PHE A 400 16.56 -2.34 2.96
C PHE A 400 15.50 -2.14 1.86
N GLY A 401 15.94 -1.66 0.70
CA GLY A 401 15.10 -1.44 -0.47
C GLY A 401 14.35 -0.10 -0.44
N LYS A 402 13.25 0.00 -1.20
CA LYS A 402 12.38 1.19 -1.31
C LYS A 402 11.56 1.39 -0.04
N THR A 403 12.23 1.62 1.09
CA THR A 403 11.55 2.08 2.31
C THR A 403 10.79 3.37 1.98
N ALA A 404 9.65 3.64 2.62
CA ALA A 404 8.91 4.92 2.52
C ALA A 404 9.74 6.22 2.72
N GLN A 405 11.04 6.10 3.01
CA GLN A 405 12.06 7.14 3.06
C GLN A 405 12.75 7.44 1.70
N GLN A 406 12.34 6.83 0.57
CA GLN A 406 12.96 7.04 -0.75
C GLN A 406 11.96 7.40 -1.84
#